data_AF-A0AAP0PA60-F1
#
_entry.id   AF-A0AAP0PA60-F1
#
_cell.length_a   1.000
_cell.length_b   1.000
_cell.length_c   1.000
_cell.angle_alpha   90.00
_cell.angle_beta   90.00
_cell.angle_gamma   90.00
#
_symmetry.space_group_name_H-M   'P 1'
#
loop_
_entity.id
_entity.type
_entity.pdbx_description
1 polymer ?
#
loop_
_entity_poly.entity_id
_entity_poly.type
_entity_poly.pdbx_seq_one_letter_code
_entity_poly.pdbx_strand_id
1 'polypeptide(L)'
;MSFAIYDAWCRKAAIRYTGNIYLIAKNRIAPIYLTEEVFEHYKRKRATDEAFKKKSEQMSTNRKSEVGEPDTGISLHNAGSISERQHGDTLEKKLKSRPTRKEMFRHLHTPGHDDQTFVGQRSAKIDAELTRRLEEMSTQSLDTSIDEDAIYLEVVPEVKGRVYGLGSQGYHRSISSGEASSSRGPAYGPHELEELQRDHQRLQETLLKERMERQEQMQRDKMERQEENREMQDRLAQRSGPQSDDQPGHLTTDIAPSRSAHLDDPPAGHWTDPHREMPEDRHHLLDDHDEFMSQLMPPPRPPPRK
;
A
#
# COMPACT_ATOMS: atom_id res chain seq x y z
N MET A 1 17.73 -24.41 7.38
CA MET A 1 16.90 -23.21 7.14
C MET A 1 17.15 -22.78 5.70
N SER A 2 16.13 -22.53 4.87
CA SER A 2 16.39 -22.11 3.49
C SER A 2 17.02 -20.71 3.47
N PHE A 3 17.92 -20.47 2.52
CA PHE A 3 18.66 -19.21 2.38
C PHE A 3 17.72 -17.99 2.30
N ALA A 4 16.59 -18.14 1.60
CA ALA A 4 15.56 -17.10 1.49
C ALA A 4 14.88 -16.75 2.83
N ILE A 5 14.68 -17.74 3.73
CA ILE A 5 14.11 -17.50 5.06
C ILE A 5 15.12 -16.76 5.95
N TYR A 6 16.40 -17.14 5.88
CA TYR A 6 17.46 -16.45 6.62
C TYR A 6 17.62 -14.99 6.16
N ASP A 7 17.64 -14.75 4.85
CA ASP A 7 17.77 -13.41 4.29
C ASP A 7 16.55 -12.52 4.61
N ALA A 8 15.34 -13.07 4.51
CA ALA A 8 14.13 -12.36 4.92
C ALA A 8 14.15 -12.02 6.43
N TRP A 9 14.63 -12.95 7.26
CA TRP A 9 14.82 -12.72 8.69
C TRP A 9 15.87 -11.63 8.94
N CYS A 10 17.04 -11.68 8.29
CA CYS A 10 18.09 -10.68 8.44
C CYS A 10 17.60 -9.27 8.09
N ARG A 11 16.84 -9.11 7.00
CA ARG A 11 16.24 -7.82 6.62
C ARG A 11 15.29 -7.29 7.69
N LYS A 12 14.41 -8.15 8.22
CA LYS A 12 13.46 -7.77 9.29
C LYS A 12 14.18 -7.47 10.60
N ALA A 13 15.19 -8.27 10.94
CA ALA A 13 16.02 -8.11 12.13
C ALA A 13 16.81 -6.79 12.06
N ALA A 14 17.44 -6.47 10.93
CA ALA A 14 18.17 -5.22 10.73
C ALA A 14 17.29 -3.98 10.96
N ILE A 15 16.07 -3.97 10.43
CA ILE A 15 15.10 -2.88 10.65
C ILE A 15 14.79 -2.74 12.15
N ARG A 16 14.51 -3.86 12.83
CA ARG A 16 14.19 -3.88 14.26
C ARG A 16 15.37 -3.42 15.11
N TYR A 17 16.58 -3.89 14.82
CA TYR A 17 17.79 -3.48 15.51
C TYR A 17 18.09 -2.00 15.30
N THR A 18 17.92 -1.47 14.09
CA THR A 18 18.11 -0.04 13.82
C THR A 18 17.17 0.82 14.66
N GLY A 19 15.89 0.47 14.74
CA GLY A 19 14.91 1.17 15.58
C GLY A 19 15.25 1.07 17.07
N ASN A 20 15.63 -0.11 17.54
CA ASN A 20 16.03 -0.32 18.93
C ASN A 20 17.29 0.48 19.29
N ILE A 21 18.33 0.47 18.44
CA ILE A 21 19.56 1.25 18.64
C ILE A 21 19.26 2.74 18.71
N TYR A 22 18.35 3.26 17.87
CA TYR A 22 17.91 4.65 17.96
C TYR A 22 17.24 4.96 19.30
N LEU A 23 16.34 4.10 19.78
CA LEU A 23 15.66 4.29 21.07
C LEU A 23 16.64 4.24 22.25
N ILE A 24 17.59 3.31 22.21
CA ILE A 24 18.69 3.19 23.18
C ILE A 24 19.49 4.49 23.22
N ALA A 25 19.87 5.02 22.06
CA ALA A 25 20.62 6.27 21.97
C ALA A 25 19.81 7.50 22.44
N LYS A 26 18.51 7.54 22.16
CA LYS A 26 17.60 8.65 22.52
C LYS A 26 17.28 8.67 24.01
N ASN A 27 16.83 7.53 24.55
CA ASN A 27 16.35 7.44 25.93
C ASN A 27 17.48 7.20 26.93
N ARG A 28 18.66 6.76 26.46
CA ARG A 28 19.81 6.38 27.29
C ARG A 28 19.49 5.30 28.34
N ILE A 29 18.46 4.51 28.10
CA ILE A 29 18.03 3.40 28.97
C ILE A 29 18.45 2.09 28.31
N ALA A 30 19.10 1.22 29.08
CA ALA A 30 19.43 -0.13 28.66
C ALA A 30 18.14 -0.96 28.48
N PRO A 31 17.92 -1.60 27.33
CA PRO A 31 16.83 -2.55 27.16
C PRO A 31 17.03 -3.77 28.06
N ILE A 32 15.93 -4.40 28.50
CA ILE A 32 15.94 -5.56 29.42
C ILE A 32 16.80 -6.72 28.91
N TYR A 33 16.91 -6.88 27.59
CA TYR A 33 17.66 -7.95 26.94
C TYR A 33 19.15 -7.62 26.74
N LEU A 34 19.61 -6.42 27.08
CA LEU A 34 20.99 -5.97 26.96
C LEU A 34 21.62 -5.93 28.36
N THR A 35 22.78 -6.57 28.52
CA THR A 35 23.53 -6.48 29.78
C THR A 35 24.13 -5.09 29.93
N GLU A 36 24.32 -4.65 31.18
CA GLU A 36 24.94 -3.35 31.48
C GLU A 36 26.32 -3.23 30.83
N GLU A 37 27.12 -4.30 30.86
CA GLU A 37 28.44 -4.34 30.23
C GLU A 37 28.40 -4.05 28.72
N VAL A 38 27.48 -4.70 28.00
CA VAL A 38 27.33 -4.48 26.54
C VAL A 38 26.79 -3.08 26.26
N PHE A 39 25.89 -2.58 27.09
CA PHE A 39 25.36 -1.22 26.95
C PHE A 39 26.44 -0.15 27.19
N GLU A 40 27.28 -0.31 28.22
CA GLU A 40 28.42 0.56 28.47
C GLU A 40 29.48 0.49 27.36
N HIS A 41 29.76 -0.72 26.86
CA HIS A 41 30.64 -0.90 25.72
C HIS A 41 30.11 -0.16 24.48
N TYR A 42 28.81 -0.28 24.19
CA TYR A 42 28.15 0.44 23.10
C TYR A 42 28.25 1.96 23.28
N LYS A 43 27.94 2.49 24.47
CA LYS A 43 28.04 3.93 24.76
C LYS A 43 29.46 4.45 24.53
N ARG A 44 30.45 3.71 25.02
CA ARG A 44 31.87 4.03 24.83
C ARG A 44 32.23 4.05 23.35
N LYS A 45 31.96 2.96 22.62
CA LYS A 45 32.23 2.86 21.18
C LYS A 45 31.58 4.00 20.41
N ARG A 46 30.32 4.31 20.65
CA ARG A 46 29.62 5.43 19.99
C ARG A 46 30.25 6.80 20.28
N ALA A 47 30.84 6.99 21.46
CA ALA A 47 31.47 8.24 21.86
C ALA A 47 32.91 8.38 21.33
N THR A 48 33.64 7.27 21.19
CA THR A 48 35.09 7.29 20.87
C THR A 48 35.43 6.86 19.45
N ASP A 49 34.53 6.19 18.74
CA ASP A 49 34.78 5.71 17.38
C ASP A 49 34.73 6.87 16.38
N GLU A 50 35.92 7.25 15.90
CA GLU A 50 36.09 8.34 14.93
C GLU A 50 35.49 8.02 13.55
N ALA A 51 35.48 6.74 13.12
CA ALA A 51 34.87 6.37 11.86
C ALA A 51 33.34 6.55 11.92
N PHE A 52 32.73 6.14 13.04
CA PHE A 52 31.32 6.39 13.30
C PHE A 52 31.00 7.89 13.34
N LYS A 53 31.78 8.69 14.09
CA LYS A 53 31.57 10.14 14.21
C LYS A 53 31.69 10.84 12.86
N LYS A 54 32.74 10.54 12.09
CA LYS A 54 32.96 11.08 10.75
C LYS A 54 31.80 10.74 9.80
N LYS A 55 31.33 9.49 9.80
CA LYS A 55 30.19 9.07 8.97
C LYS A 55 28.87 9.73 9.44
N SER A 56 28.66 9.85 10.74
CA SER A 56 27.50 10.54 11.31
C SER A 56 27.48 12.02 10.94
N GLU A 57 28.62 12.70 11.03
CA GLU A 57 28.78 14.09 10.63
C GLU A 57 28.56 14.25 9.14
N GLN A 58 29.19 13.41 8.31
CA GLN A 58 28.97 13.42 6.86
C GLN A 58 27.49 13.23 6.50
N MET A 59 26.78 12.30 7.15
CA MET A 59 25.36 12.08 6.92
C MET A 59 24.50 13.26 7.40
N SER A 60 24.88 13.91 8.50
CA SER A 60 24.24 15.15 8.97
C SER A 60 24.46 16.29 7.98
N THR A 61 25.68 16.47 7.48
CA THR A 61 26.03 17.46 6.47
C THR A 61 25.30 17.17 5.16
N ASN A 62 25.25 15.93 4.69
CA ASN A 62 24.51 15.55 3.48
C ASN A 62 23.00 15.78 3.61
N ARG A 63 22.43 15.68 4.82
CA ARG A 63 21.01 16.04 5.07
C ARG A 63 20.77 17.55 5.04
N LYS A 64 21.80 18.33 5.38
CA LYS A 64 21.77 19.80 5.42
C LYS A 64 22.34 20.45 4.16
N SER A 65 22.98 19.68 3.29
CA SER A 65 23.72 20.19 2.15
C SER A 65 22.75 20.73 1.11
N GLU A 66 23.10 21.89 0.58
CA GLU A 66 22.43 22.50 -0.55
C GLU A 66 22.85 21.77 -1.84
N VAL A 67 21.92 21.59 -2.78
CA VAL A 67 22.20 20.91 -4.06
C VAL A 67 22.56 21.94 -5.11
N GLY A 68 23.77 22.51 -5.03
CA GLY A 68 24.25 23.55 -5.95
C GLY A 68 24.38 24.93 -5.31
N GLU A 69 23.73 25.94 -5.88
CA GLU A 69 23.73 27.34 -5.41
C GLU A 69 23.16 27.49 -3.97
N PRO A 70 23.44 28.58 -3.25
CA PRO A 70 22.79 28.86 -1.97
C PRO A 70 21.26 28.73 -2.07
N ASP A 71 20.62 28.10 -1.08
CA ASP A 71 19.17 27.77 -1.05
C ASP A 71 18.69 26.70 -2.04
N THR A 72 19.59 25.97 -2.71
CA THR A 72 19.21 24.88 -3.62
C THR A 72 18.98 23.52 -2.93
N GLY A 73 19.18 23.44 -1.60
CA GLY A 73 18.96 22.23 -0.81
C GLY A 73 17.54 21.69 -0.82
N ILE A 74 17.34 20.50 -0.25
CA ILE A 74 15.98 19.93 -0.11
C ILE A 74 15.18 20.81 0.86
N SER A 75 13.92 21.11 0.51
CA SER A 75 12.99 21.83 1.42
C SER A 75 12.82 21.02 2.71
N LEU A 76 13.14 21.62 3.86
CA LEU A 76 13.01 20.99 5.17
C LEU A 76 11.54 20.95 5.60
N HIS A 77 11.03 19.80 5.99
CA HIS A 77 9.65 19.62 6.44
C HIS A 77 9.59 19.07 7.88
N ASN A 78 8.50 19.38 8.58
CA ASN A 78 8.25 19.02 9.98
C ASN A 78 7.16 17.95 10.17
N ALA A 79 6.78 17.24 9.10
CA ALA A 79 5.76 16.18 9.15
C ALA A 79 6.14 15.00 10.07
N GLY A 80 7.44 14.80 10.31
CA GLY A 80 7.93 13.64 11.07
C GLY A 80 7.57 12.32 10.39
N SER A 81 7.09 11.35 11.16
CA SER A 81 6.66 10.03 10.65
C SER A 81 5.18 9.98 10.23
N ILE A 82 4.45 11.07 10.37
CA ILE A 82 3.04 11.16 9.99
C ILE A 82 2.97 11.39 8.48
N SER A 83 2.06 10.67 7.83
CA SER A 83 1.90 10.82 6.37
C SER A 83 1.27 12.18 6.02
N GLU A 84 1.59 12.71 4.85
CA GLU A 84 0.94 13.92 4.30
C GLU A 84 -0.58 13.77 4.26
N ARG A 85 -1.10 12.57 3.94
CA ARG A 85 -2.53 12.28 3.98
C ARG A 85 -3.13 12.51 5.36
N GLN A 86 -2.49 12.00 6.42
CA GLN A 86 -2.96 12.20 7.79
C GLN A 86 -2.87 13.66 8.21
N HIS A 87 -1.84 14.38 7.76
CA HIS A 87 -1.78 15.84 7.95
C HIS A 87 -2.93 16.54 7.22
N GLY A 88 -3.26 16.14 6.00
CA GLY A 88 -4.40 16.61 5.24
C GLY A 88 -5.73 16.38 5.95
N ASP A 89 -5.99 15.15 6.41
CA ASP A 89 -7.21 14.81 7.15
C ASP A 89 -7.34 15.64 8.44
N THR A 90 -6.21 15.93 9.10
CA THR A 90 -6.18 16.76 10.31
C THR A 90 -6.44 18.23 10.00
N LEU A 91 -5.83 18.74 8.93
CA LEU A 91 -5.98 20.11 8.50
C LEU A 91 -7.39 20.38 7.95
N GLU A 92 -7.98 19.44 7.22
CA GLU A 92 -9.37 19.49 6.76
C GLU A 92 -10.34 19.61 7.93
N LYS A 93 -10.11 18.86 9.02
CA LYS A 93 -10.91 18.97 10.25
C LYS A 93 -10.78 20.33 10.93
N LYS A 94 -9.60 20.97 10.84
CA LYS A 94 -9.32 22.31 11.38
C LYS A 94 -9.99 23.40 10.54
N LEU A 95 -9.85 23.32 9.22
CA LEU A 95 -10.37 24.32 8.26
C LEU A 95 -11.86 24.14 7.92
N LYS A 96 -12.43 22.96 8.20
CA LYS A 96 -13.80 22.56 7.78
C LYS A 96 -13.99 22.55 6.26
N SER A 97 -12.89 22.50 5.52
CA SER A 97 -12.82 22.45 4.07
C SER A 97 -11.57 21.66 3.67
N ARG A 98 -11.58 21.10 2.46
CA ARG A 98 -10.41 20.43 1.90
C ARG A 98 -9.24 21.44 1.84
N PRO A 99 -8.08 21.13 2.44
CA PRO A 99 -6.94 22.04 2.42
C PRO A 99 -6.42 22.23 0.99
N THR A 100 -6.11 23.47 0.66
CA THR A 100 -5.41 23.86 -0.56
C THR A 100 -3.98 23.33 -0.52
N ARG A 101 -3.31 23.27 -1.68
CA ARG A 101 -1.92 22.79 -1.70
C ARG A 101 -1.00 23.76 -0.98
N LYS A 102 -1.28 25.06 -1.06
CA LYS A 102 -0.56 26.10 -0.33
C LYS A 102 -0.70 25.96 1.18
N GLU A 103 -1.92 25.74 1.68
CA GLU A 103 -2.17 25.49 3.11
C GLU A 103 -1.46 24.23 3.59
N MET A 104 -1.53 23.15 2.81
CA MET A 104 -0.78 21.93 3.10
C MET A 104 0.74 22.21 3.18
N PHE A 105 1.27 22.96 2.22
CA PHE A 105 2.69 23.29 2.18
C PHE A 105 3.13 24.06 3.42
N ARG A 106 2.40 25.12 3.80
CA ARG A 106 2.67 25.91 5.02
C ARG A 106 2.57 25.05 6.28
N HIS A 107 1.52 24.24 6.38
CA HIS A 107 1.33 23.33 7.51
C HIS A 107 2.53 22.39 7.67
N LEU A 108 3.04 21.81 6.58
CA LEU A 108 4.15 20.85 6.64
C LEU A 108 5.54 21.49 6.81
N HIS A 109 5.71 22.76 6.47
CA HIS A 109 7.01 23.44 6.41
C HIS A 109 7.21 24.52 7.48
N THR A 110 6.32 24.56 8.49
CA THR A 110 6.42 25.44 9.65
C THR A 110 6.62 24.64 10.96
N PRO A 111 7.41 25.13 11.94
CA PRO A 111 7.50 24.56 13.29
C PRO A 111 6.14 24.49 13.96
N GLY A 112 5.81 23.31 14.48
CA GLY A 112 4.55 23.11 15.21
C GLY A 112 3.29 23.35 14.40
N HIS A 113 3.40 23.47 13.07
CA HIS A 113 2.29 23.78 12.17
C HIS A 113 1.61 25.14 12.49
N ASP A 114 2.43 26.16 12.79
CA ASP A 114 1.98 27.51 13.14
C ASP A 114 1.58 28.37 11.94
N ASP A 115 1.89 27.93 10.72
CA ASP A 115 1.66 28.64 9.46
C ASP A 115 2.33 30.02 9.36
N GLN A 116 3.28 30.34 10.25
CA GLN A 116 3.93 31.65 10.37
C GLN A 116 5.40 31.63 9.95
N THR A 117 6.18 30.71 10.50
CA THR A 117 7.65 30.73 10.35
C THR A 117 8.14 29.50 9.62
N PHE A 118 8.85 29.66 8.50
CA PHE A 118 9.36 28.51 7.76
C PHE A 118 10.61 27.92 8.42
N VAL A 119 10.72 26.59 8.40
CA VAL A 119 11.88 25.86 8.94
C VAL A 119 13.15 26.10 8.11
N GLY A 120 12.99 26.42 6.83
CA GLY A 120 14.09 26.66 5.91
C GLY A 120 13.81 27.84 4.99
N GLN A 121 14.88 28.55 4.63
CA GLN A 121 14.84 29.70 3.73
C GLN A 121 14.28 29.34 2.35
N ARG A 122 14.59 28.13 1.85
CA ARG A 122 13.99 27.61 0.62
C ARG A 122 12.47 27.47 0.69
N SER A 123 11.92 26.98 1.81
CA SER A 123 10.48 26.81 1.95
C SER A 123 9.77 28.18 1.91
N ALA A 124 10.38 29.20 2.50
CA ALA A 124 9.90 30.58 2.39
C ALA A 124 9.93 31.10 0.94
N LYS A 125 11.00 30.82 0.18
CA LYS A 125 11.08 31.19 -1.25
C LYS A 125 10.01 30.49 -2.09
N ILE A 126 9.79 29.20 -1.85
CA ILE A 126 8.75 28.41 -2.52
C ILE A 126 7.36 28.98 -2.21
N ASP A 127 7.05 29.30 -0.94
CA ASP A 127 5.75 29.88 -0.59
C ASP A 127 5.53 31.26 -1.22
N ALA A 128 6.58 32.09 -1.26
CA ALA A 128 6.53 33.41 -1.90
C ALA A 128 6.24 33.30 -3.40
N GLU A 129 6.96 32.41 -4.11
CA GLU A 129 6.76 32.19 -5.54
C GLU A 129 5.39 31.54 -5.84
N LEU A 130 4.96 30.57 -5.03
CA LEU A 130 3.63 29.97 -5.12
C LEU A 130 2.53 31.03 -4.94
N THR A 131 2.70 31.93 -3.98
CA THR A 131 1.79 33.06 -3.75
C THR A 131 1.73 33.97 -4.97
N ARG A 132 2.89 34.37 -5.49
CA ARG A 132 2.99 35.23 -6.69
C ARG A 132 2.27 34.61 -7.89
N ARG A 133 2.51 33.34 -8.18
CA ARG A 133 1.86 32.63 -9.31
C ARG A 133 0.36 32.50 -9.15
N LEU A 134 -0.13 32.22 -7.94
CA LEU A 134 -1.56 32.14 -7.66
C LEU A 134 -2.25 33.49 -7.89
N GLU A 135 -1.62 34.59 -7.47
CA GLU A 135 -2.12 35.95 -7.70
C GLU A 135 -2.13 36.32 -9.20
N GLU A 136 -1.07 35.97 -9.94
CA GLU A 136 -0.99 36.17 -11.39
C GLU A 136 -2.09 35.41 -12.14
N MET A 137 -2.35 34.14 -11.78
CA MET A 137 -3.41 33.38 -12.44
C MET A 137 -4.81 33.85 -12.03
N SER A 138 -4.99 34.30 -10.78
CA SER A 138 -6.26 34.87 -10.31
C SER A 138 -6.60 36.20 -10.99
N THR A 139 -5.61 36.98 -11.41
CA THR A 139 -5.83 38.24 -12.14
C THR A 139 -6.09 38.03 -13.63
N GLN A 140 -5.62 36.92 -14.20
CA GLN A 140 -5.78 36.57 -15.62
C GLN A 140 -7.01 35.69 -15.92
N SER A 141 -7.42 34.82 -14.99
CA SER A 141 -8.59 33.94 -15.14
C SER A 141 -9.76 34.46 -14.31
N LEU A 142 -10.72 35.11 -14.97
CA LEU A 142 -11.98 35.52 -14.33
C LEU A 142 -13.01 34.38 -14.20
N ASP A 143 -12.78 33.20 -14.80
CA ASP A 143 -13.80 32.12 -14.83
C ASP A 143 -13.25 30.67 -14.89
N THR A 144 -11.94 30.47 -14.72
CA THR A 144 -11.33 29.12 -14.76
C THR A 144 -10.88 28.69 -13.37
N SER A 145 -11.25 27.48 -12.93
CA SER A 145 -10.73 26.92 -11.69
C SER A 145 -9.21 26.80 -11.76
N ILE A 146 -8.51 27.49 -10.86
CA ILE A 146 -7.05 27.48 -10.79
C ILE A 146 -6.57 26.11 -10.33
N ASP A 147 -5.78 25.42 -11.16
CA ASP A 147 -5.09 24.20 -10.78
C ASP A 147 -3.85 24.53 -9.94
N GLU A 148 -4.04 24.70 -8.62
CA GLU A 148 -2.94 24.94 -7.69
C GLU A 148 -1.91 23.80 -7.67
N ASP A 149 -2.36 22.60 -8.01
CA ASP A 149 -1.54 21.40 -8.01
C ASP A 149 -0.50 21.46 -9.14
N ALA A 150 -0.86 22.02 -10.29
CA ALA A 150 0.05 22.26 -11.41
C ALA A 150 1.05 23.38 -11.10
N ILE A 151 0.58 24.51 -10.55
CA ILE A 151 1.45 25.65 -10.20
C ILE A 151 2.55 25.21 -9.24
N TYR A 152 2.20 24.44 -8.21
CA TYR A 152 3.20 23.98 -7.26
C TYR A 152 4.28 23.10 -7.88
N LEU A 153 3.93 22.26 -8.86
CA LEU A 153 4.94 21.43 -9.56
C LEU A 153 5.87 22.29 -10.42
N GLU A 154 5.38 23.43 -10.91
CA GLU A 154 6.23 24.40 -11.61
C GLU A 154 7.18 25.13 -10.63
N VAL A 155 6.67 25.51 -9.45
CA VAL A 155 7.43 26.27 -8.45
C VAL A 155 8.44 25.40 -7.69
N VAL A 156 8.10 24.13 -7.44
CA VAL A 156 8.97 23.21 -6.69
C VAL A 156 9.81 22.38 -7.67
N PRO A 157 11.12 22.64 -7.78
CA PRO A 157 11.94 21.94 -8.76
C PRO A 157 12.10 20.47 -8.38
N GLU A 158 12.02 19.60 -9.38
CA GLU A 158 12.35 18.19 -9.26
C GLU A 158 13.86 18.01 -9.06
N VAL A 159 14.24 17.24 -8.05
CA VAL A 159 15.63 16.86 -7.82
C VAL A 159 15.76 15.36 -8.03
N LYS A 160 16.54 14.94 -9.04
CA LYS A 160 16.68 13.53 -9.44
C LYS A 160 15.32 12.86 -9.78
N GLY A 161 14.44 13.59 -10.48
CA GLY A 161 13.10 13.10 -10.87
C GLY A 161 12.15 12.90 -9.68
N ARG A 162 12.40 13.57 -8.56
CA ARG A 162 11.57 13.49 -7.35
C ARG A 162 11.25 14.90 -6.85
N VAL A 163 9.97 15.15 -6.63
CA VAL A 163 9.51 16.30 -5.84
C VAL A 163 9.56 15.90 -4.37
N TYR A 164 10.51 16.47 -3.63
CA TYR A 164 10.65 16.21 -2.21
C TYR A 164 9.56 16.97 -1.43
N GLY A 165 8.99 16.33 -0.41
CA GLY A 165 7.93 16.91 0.44
C GLY A 165 6.52 16.37 0.18
N LEU A 166 6.29 15.67 -0.94
CA LEU A 166 5.00 15.05 -1.31
C LEU A 166 4.83 13.60 -0.80
N GLY A 167 5.75 13.10 0.03
CA GLY A 167 5.71 11.74 0.60
C GLY A 167 5.38 10.64 -0.44
N SER A 168 4.43 9.76 -0.10
CA SER A 168 3.93 8.71 -1.00
C SER A 168 3.03 9.24 -2.12
N GLN A 169 2.57 10.49 -2.07
CA GLN A 169 1.74 11.12 -3.11
C GLN A 169 2.59 11.65 -4.27
N GLY A 170 3.87 11.95 -4.03
CA GLY A 170 4.82 12.34 -5.08
C GLY A 170 5.02 11.24 -6.13
N TYR A 171 4.85 9.97 -5.73
CA TYR A 171 4.94 8.81 -6.63
C TYR A 171 3.86 8.80 -7.71
N HIS A 172 2.66 9.29 -7.43
CA HIS A 172 1.56 9.31 -8.40
C HIS A 172 1.69 10.49 -9.38
N ARG A 173 2.37 11.56 -8.96
CA ARG A 173 2.43 12.84 -9.68
C ARG A 173 3.65 13.00 -10.58
N SER A 174 4.79 12.37 -10.24
CA SER A 174 5.98 12.35 -11.12
C SER A 174 5.81 11.47 -12.37
N ILE A 175 4.67 10.79 -12.53
CA ILE A 175 4.38 9.91 -13.67
C ILE A 175 4.06 10.72 -14.94
N SER A 176 3.67 12.00 -14.80
CA SER A 176 3.40 12.86 -15.96
C SER A 176 4.66 13.41 -16.64
N SER A 177 5.82 13.33 -15.97
CA SER A 177 7.13 13.74 -16.49
C SER A 177 7.91 12.46 -16.85
N GLY A 178 7.80 12.05 -18.11
CA GLY A 178 8.26 10.75 -18.60
C GLY A 178 9.78 10.56 -18.66
N GLU A 179 10.47 10.52 -17.52
CA GLU A 179 11.88 10.12 -17.48
C GLU A 179 12.16 9.06 -16.40
N ALA A 180 12.84 8.00 -16.84
CA ALA A 180 13.06 6.76 -16.13
C ALA A 180 14.18 6.86 -15.09
N SER A 181 14.02 6.19 -13.95
CA SER A 181 15.17 5.51 -13.33
C SER A 181 14.81 4.42 -12.30
N SER A 182 15.71 3.45 -12.25
CA SER A 182 15.64 2.13 -11.63
C SER A 182 15.52 2.17 -10.09
N SER A 183 14.29 2.18 -9.58
CA SER A 183 13.96 1.66 -8.22
C SER A 183 12.44 1.54 -8.00
N ARG A 184 11.66 1.46 -9.08
CA ARG A 184 10.20 1.45 -9.00
C ARG A 184 9.73 0.06 -8.53
N GLY A 185 9.02 0.01 -7.39
CA GLY A 185 7.97 -1.01 -7.20
C GLY A 185 6.95 -0.88 -8.34
N PRO A 186 6.14 -1.90 -8.64
CA PRO A 186 5.39 -1.97 -9.90
C PRO A 186 4.50 -0.74 -10.02
N ALA A 187 4.91 0.18 -10.89
CA ALA A 187 4.23 1.43 -11.16
C ALA A 187 3.66 1.27 -12.56
N TYR A 188 2.35 1.02 -12.63
CA TYR A 188 1.65 0.88 -13.90
C TYR A 188 1.80 2.19 -14.68
N GLY A 189 2.52 2.16 -15.79
CA GLY A 189 2.61 3.30 -16.71
C GLY A 189 1.25 3.64 -17.32
N PRO A 190 1.09 4.80 -17.98
CA PRO A 190 -0.16 5.17 -18.66
C PRO A 190 -0.62 4.11 -19.69
N HIS A 191 0.31 3.44 -20.37
CA HIS A 191 0.02 2.32 -21.26
C HIS A 191 -0.49 1.06 -20.50
N GLU A 192 0.09 0.77 -19.34
CA GLU A 192 -0.32 -0.34 -18.48
C GLU A 192 -1.66 -0.06 -17.78
N LEU A 193 -1.97 1.20 -17.48
CA LEU A 193 -3.28 1.60 -16.94
C LEU A 193 -4.39 1.42 -17.99
N GLU A 194 -4.10 1.75 -19.24
CA GLU A 194 -5.01 1.53 -20.36
C GLU A 194 -5.20 0.03 -20.63
N GLU A 195 -4.14 -0.76 -20.54
CA GLU A 195 -4.19 -2.21 -20.63
C GLU A 195 -5.01 -2.83 -19.49
N LEU A 196 -4.81 -2.36 -18.25
CA LEU A 196 -5.60 -2.77 -17.09
C LEU A 196 -7.09 -2.41 -17.24
N GLN A 197 -7.39 -1.25 -17.83
CA GLN A 197 -8.77 -0.86 -18.16
C GLN A 197 -9.39 -1.77 -19.23
N ARG A 198 -8.64 -2.14 -20.26
CA ARG A 198 -9.09 -3.12 -21.26
C ARG A 198 -9.30 -4.51 -20.66
N ASP A 199 -8.43 -4.92 -19.74
CA ASP A 199 -8.57 -6.20 -19.03
C ASP A 199 -9.79 -6.20 -18.11
N HIS A 200 -10.03 -5.09 -17.42
CA HIS A 200 -11.24 -4.91 -16.61
C HIS A 200 -12.50 -5.02 -17.46
N GLN A 201 -12.53 -4.38 -18.64
CA GLN A 201 -13.66 -4.46 -19.57
C GLN A 201 -13.87 -5.88 -20.09
N ARG A 202 -12.79 -6.57 -20.52
CA ARG A 202 -12.85 -7.97 -20.97
C ARG A 202 -13.38 -8.89 -19.88
N LEU A 203 -12.94 -8.70 -18.64
CA LEU A 203 -13.42 -9.50 -17.51
C LEU A 203 -14.91 -9.27 -17.24
N GLN A 204 -15.39 -8.03 -17.33
CA GLN A 204 -16.82 -7.71 -17.20
C GLN A 204 -17.67 -8.38 -18.29
N GLU A 205 -17.22 -8.34 -19.54
CA GLU A 205 -17.90 -9.01 -20.65
C GLU A 205 -17.94 -10.53 -20.46
N THR A 206 -16.84 -11.13 -20.01
CA THR A 206 -16.75 -12.58 -19.78
C THR A 206 -17.72 -13.01 -18.67
N LEU A 207 -17.77 -12.27 -17.57
CA LEU A 207 -18.70 -12.53 -16.47
C LEU A 207 -20.16 -12.38 -16.89
N LEU A 208 -20.48 -11.40 -17.73
CA LEU A 208 -21.83 -11.23 -18.28
C LEU A 208 -22.21 -12.40 -19.19
N LYS A 209 -21.29 -12.84 -20.04
CA LYS A 209 -21.52 -13.97 -20.94
C LYS A 209 -21.76 -15.27 -20.18
N GLU A 210 -20.90 -15.60 -19.20
CA GLU A 210 -21.11 -16.77 -18.33
C GLU A 210 -22.46 -16.71 -17.60
N ARG A 211 -22.87 -15.52 -17.15
CA ARG A 211 -24.16 -15.35 -16.48
C ARG A 211 -25.33 -15.63 -17.43
N MET A 212 -25.26 -15.18 -18.69
CA MET A 212 -26.29 -15.47 -19.69
C MET A 212 -26.30 -16.96 -20.04
N GLU A 213 -25.15 -17.58 -20.28
CA GLU A 213 -25.05 -19.01 -20.59
C GLU A 213 -25.63 -19.87 -19.44
N ARG A 214 -25.34 -19.53 -18.18
CA ARG A 214 -25.96 -20.21 -17.02
C ARG A 214 -27.48 -20.02 -16.97
N GLN A 215 -27.98 -18.85 -17.37
CA GLN A 215 -29.40 -18.57 -17.39
C GLN A 215 -30.10 -19.35 -18.52
N GLU A 216 -29.48 -19.45 -19.69
CA GLU A 216 -29.98 -20.26 -20.81
C GLU A 216 -29.95 -21.75 -20.49
N GLN A 217 -28.87 -22.25 -19.88
CA GLN A 217 -28.76 -23.63 -19.42
C GLN A 217 -29.90 -23.95 -18.45
N MET A 218 -30.13 -23.08 -17.46
CA MET A 218 -31.21 -23.26 -16.49
C MET A 218 -32.60 -23.26 -17.16
N GLN A 219 -32.81 -22.47 -18.21
CA GLN A 219 -34.06 -22.51 -18.96
C GLN A 219 -34.23 -23.79 -19.77
N ARG A 220 -33.15 -24.31 -20.37
CA ARG A 220 -33.16 -25.58 -21.10
C ARG A 220 -33.46 -26.74 -20.16
N ASP A 221 -32.74 -26.86 -19.05
CA ASP A 221 -32.95 -27.91 -18.05
C ASP A 221 -34.37 -27.87 -17.48
N LYS A 222 -34.94 -26.66 -17.33
CA LYS A 222 -36.32 -26.49 -16.89
C LYS A 222 -37.34 -26.96 -17.93
N MET A 223 -37.10 -26.71 -19.22
CA MET A 223 -37.96 -27.20 -20.29
C MET A 223 -37.87 -28.72 -20.43
N GLU A 224 -36.67 -29.29 -20.36
CA GLU A 224 -36.45 -30.74 -20.43
C GLU A 224 -37.17 -31.45 -19.27
N ARG A 225 -37.04 -30.95 -18.04
CA ARG A 225 -37.80 -31.47 -16.89
C ARG A 225 -39.31 -31.33 -17.04
N GLN A 226 -39.80 -30.29 -17.73
CA GLN A 226 -41.23 -30.15 -18.02
C GLN A 226 -41.70 -31.18 -19.05
N GLU A 227 -40.87 -31.46 -20.06
CA GLU A 227 -41.13 -32.46 -21.08
C GLU A 227 -41.11 -33.88 -20.50
N GLU A 228 -40.10 -34.23 -19.70
CA GLU A 228 -40.05 -35.52 -18.98
C GLU A 228 -41.25 -35.71 -18.04
N ASN A 229 -41.67 -34.65 -17.33
CA ASN A 229 -42.87 -34.71 -16.49
C ASN A 229 -44.14 -34.92 -17.32
N ARG A 230 -44.22 -34.32 -18.52
CA ARG A 230 -45.34 -34.50 -19.43
C ARG A 230 -45.39 -35.92 -19.99
N GLU A 231 -44.24 -36.45 -20.44
CA GLU A 231 -44.13 -37.84 -20.89
C GLU A 231 -44.47 -38.83 -19.76
N MET A 232 -44.03 -38.56 -18.52
CA MET A 232 -44.38 -39.38 -17.37
C MET A 232 -45.88 -39.37 -17.08
N GLN A 233 -46.54 -38.21 -17.19
CA GLN A 233 -48.00 -38.11 -17.07
C GLN A 233 -48.72 -38.90 -18.17
N ASP A 234 -48.25 -38.82 -19.42
CA ASP A 234 -48.83 -39.56 -20.54
C ASP A 234 -48.65 -41.07 -20.37
N ARG A 235 -47.50 -41.53 -19.86
CA ARG A 235 -47.24 -42.95 -19.54
C ARG A 235 -48.10 -43.46 -18.37
N LEU A 236 -48.32 -42.62 -17.36
CA LEU A 236 -49.23 -42.94 -16.26
C LEU A 236 -50.67 -43.06 -16.76
N ALA A 237 -51.13 -42.12 -17.59
CA ALA A 237 -52.47 -42.14 -18.19
C ALA A 237 -52.71 -43.36 -19.09
N GLN A 238 -51.70 -43.83 -19.84
CA GLN A 238 -51.80 -45.05 -20.65
C GLN A 238 -51.79 -46.34 -19.82
N ARG A 239 -51.19 -46.33 -18.62
CA ARG A 239 -51.16 -47.51 -17.73
C ARG A 239 -52.44 -47.64 -16.88
N SER A 240 -53.19 -46.57 -16.72
CA SER A 240 -54.49 -46.57 -16.03
C SER A 240 -55.65 -46.47 -17.02
N GLY A 241 -56.22 -47.61 -17.39
CA GLY A 241 -57.58 -47.71 -17.90
C GLY A 241 -58.18 -49.08 -17.56
N PRO A 242 -59.51 -49.18 -17.47
CA PRO A 242 -60.40 -48.52 -16.52
C PRO A 242 -60.51 -49.35 -15.22
N GLN A 243 -60.41 -48.71 -14.05
CA GLN A 243 -60.89 -49.32 -12.81
C GLN A 243 -62.36 -48.94 -12.64
N SER A 244 -63.18 -49.98 -12.57
CA SER A 244 -64.63 -49.96 -12.42
C SER A 244 -65.12 -49.15 -11.22
N ASP A 245 -66.30 -48.57 -11.41
CA ASP A 245 -67.14 -47.91 -10.42
C ASP A 245 -67.24 -48.66 -9.09
N ASP A 246 -67.10 -47.92 -7.99
CA ASP A 246 -67.98 -48.03 -6.82
C ASP A 246 -67.95 -46.70 -6.03
N GLN A 247 -68.99 -45.90 -6.27
CA GLN A 247 -69.81 -44.99 -5.42
C GLN A 247 -69.28 -44.32 -4.10
N PRO A 248 -69.95 -43.23 -3.65
CA PRO A 248 -69.31 -41.97 -3.26
C PRO A 248 -69.18 -41.71 -1.75
N GLY A 249 -68.28 -40.79 -1.39
CA GLY A 249 -68.14 -40.26 -0.04
C GLY A 249 -67.82 -38.77 -0.03
N HIS A 250 -68.82 -37.97 0.33
CA HIS A 250 -68.76 -36.54 0.67
C HIS A 250 -67.76 -36.23 1.79
N LEU A 251 -66.97 -35.15 1.67
CA LEU A 251 -66.74 -34.12 2.71
C LEU A 251 -65.68 -33.08 2.27
N THR A 252 -66.11 -31.81 2.28
CA THR A 252 -65.46 -30.56 2.73
C THR A 252 -64.07 -30.76 3.39
N THR A 253 -63.02 -29.95 3.20
CA THR A 253 -62.86 -28.55 3.64
C THR A 253 -61.42 -28.08 3.30
N ASP A 254 -61.24 -26.76 3.26
CA ASP A 254 -60.00 -25.96 3.12
C ASP A 254 -58.71 -26.47 3.80
N ILE A 255 -57.53 -26.06 3.28
CA ILE A 255 -56.43 -25.38 4.02
C ILE A 255 -55.31 -24.95 3.07
N ALA A 256 -54.78 -23.74 3.35
CA ALA A 256 -53.84 -22.91 2.61
C ALA A 256 -52.34 -23.40 2.66
N PRO A 257 -51.38 -22.69 2.00
CA PRO A 257 -50.04 -23.20 1.68
C PRO A 257 -48.96 -22.84 2.71
N SER A 258 -47.81 -23.51 2.67
CA SER A 258 -46.57 -23.04 3.34
C SER A 258 -45.27 -23.55 2.71
N ARG A 259 -44.42 -22.59 2.28
CA ARG A 259 -42.98 -22.36 2.57
C ARG A 259 -42.13 -23.60 3.00
N SER A 260 -40.88 -23.80 2.59
CA SER A 260 -39.75 -22.87 2.43
C SER A 260 -38.51 -23.60 1.89
N ALA A 261 -37.56 -22.84 1.35
CA ALA A 261 -36.24 -23.28 0.88
C ALA A 261 -35.30 -23.68 2.02
N HIS A 262 -34.39 -24.64 1.77
CA HIS A 262 -33.17 -24.83 2.54
C HIS A 262 -31.98 -24.97 1.58
N LEU A 263 -30.99 -24.10 1.76
CA LEU A 263 -29.67 -24.12 1.13
C LEU A 263 -28.80 -25.18 1.81
N ASP A 264 -27.93 -25.84 1.05
CA ASP A 264 -26.72 -26.51 1.54
C ASP A 264 -25.52 -26.12 0.65
N ASP A 265 -24.41 -25.76 1.30
CA ASP A 265 -23.15 -25.24 0.75
C ASP A 265 -22.27 -26.32 0.05
N PRO A 266 -21.35 -25.92 -0.86
CA PRO A 266 -20.36 -26.83 -1.46
C PRO A 266 -18.99 -26.82 -0.75
N PRO A 267 -18.14 -27.86 -0.92
CA PRO A 267 -16.87 -28.00 -0.21
C PRO A 267 -15.67 -27.34 -0.92
N ALA A 268 -14.66 -27.03 -0.10
CA ALA A 268 -13.42 -26.32 -0.44
C ALA A 268 -12.44 -27.11 -1.33
N GLY A 269 -11.77 -26.40 -2.25
CA GLY A 269 -10.73 -26.94 -3.14
C GLY A 269 -9.44 -26.09 -3.15
N HIS A 270 -8.33 -26.82 -3.20
CA HIS A 270 -6.91 -26.46 -3.10
C HIS A 270 -6.39 -25.37 -4.07
N TRP A 271 -5.50 -24.51 -3.58
CA TRP A 271 -4.58 -23.70 -4.40
C TRP A 271 -3.17 -24.29 -4.40
N THR A 272 -2.56 -24.42 -5.58
CA THR A 272 -1.11 -24.63 -5.77
C THR A 272 -0.58 -23.57 -6.73
N ASP A 273 0.56 -22.98 -6.38
CA ASP A 273 1.27 -21.93 -7.10
C ASP A 273 2.64 -22.47 -7.61
N PRO A 274 3.06 -22.21 -8.85
CA PRO A 274 4.43 -22.46 -9.30
C PRO A 274 5.21 -21.16 -9.57
N HIS A 275 6.25 -20.94 -8.76
CA HIS A 275 7.31 -19.96 -8.98
C HIS A 275 8.17 -20.27 -10.23
N ARG A 276 8.60 -19.20 -10.93
CA ARG A 276 9.66 -19.20 -11.95
C ARG A 276 10.75 -18.19 -11.59
N GLU A 277 12.00 -18.63 -11.72
CA GLU A 277 13.28 -18.04 -11.28
C GLU A 277 13.72 -16.78 -12.03
N MET A 278 14.56 -15.94 -11.38
CA MET A 278 15.44 -14.93 -11.99
C MET A 278 16.67 -14.65 -11.07
N PRO A 279 17.80 -14.12 -11.60
CA PRO A 279 19.15 -14.60 -11.34
C PRO A 279 19.95 -13.82 -10.29
N GLU A 280 20.98 -14.51 -9.82
CA GLU A 280 22.04 -14.09 -8.91
C GLU A 280 22.96 -13.05 -9.57
N ASP A 281 23.10 -11.88 -8.94
CA ASP A 281 24.34 -11.09 -8.97
C ASP A 281 24.16 -9.84 -8.09
N ARG A 282 24.44 -10.00 -6.78
CA ARG A 282 24.61 -8.87 -5.82
C ARG A 282 25.21 -9.32 -4.49
N HIS A 283 26.33 -10.02 -4.52
CA HIS A 283 27.12 -10.35 -3.33
C HIS A 283 28.44 -9.58 -3.32
N HIS A 284 28.48 -8.32 -2.82
CA HIS A 284 29.74 -7.65 -2.45
C HIS A 284 29.57 -6.52 -1.40
N LEU A 285 28.57 -6.57 -0.51
CA LEU A 285 28.38 -5.49 0.48
C LEU A 285 27.94 -5.96 1.89
N LEU A 286 28.20 -7.22 2.26
CA LEU A 286 27.80 -7.79 3.56
C LEU A 286 28.98 -8.18 4.46
N ASP A 287 30.21 -8.17 3.96
CA ASP A 287 31.33 -8.81 4.66
C ASP A 287 31.75 -8.08 5.95
N ASP A 288 31.60 -6.76 6.03
CA ASP A 288 32.07 -5.98 7.20
C ASP A 288 31.10 -6.00 8.40
N HIS A 289 29.82 -6.34 8.21
CA HIS A 289 28.82 -6.35 9.29
C HIS A 289 28.76 -7.71 9.99
N ASP A 290 29.05 -8.79 9.27
CA ASP A 290 29.01 -10.15 9.83
C ASP A 290 30.22 -10.47 10.73
N GLU A 291 31.36 -9.81 10.50
CA GLU A 291 32.55 -9.94 11.36
C GLU A 291 32.32 -9.30 12.75
N PHE A 292 31.60 -8.17 12.81
CA PHE A 292 31.24 -7.52 14.08
C PHE A 292 30.20 -8.33 14.87
N MET A 293 29.24 -8.94 14.18
CA MET A 293 28.18 -9.74 14.82
C MET A 293 28.69 -11.09 15.33
N SER A 294 29.69 -11.68 14.69
CA SER A 294 30.32 -12.94 15.14
C SER A 294 31.10 -12.80 16.45
N GLN A 295 31.57 -11.59 16.79
CA GLN A 295 32.30 -11.34 18.05
C GLN A 295 31.37 -11.11 19.27
N LEU A 296 30.08 -10.89 19.04
CA LEU A 296 29.07 -10.62 20.08
C LEU A 296 28.23 -11.85 20.47
N MET A 297 28.40 -12.99 19.79
CA MET A 297 27.69 -14.23 20.08
C MET A 297 28.55 -15.16 20.95
N PRO A 298 28.03 -15.68 22.09
CA PRO A 298 28.73 -16.72 22.84
C PRO A 298 28.79 -18.02 22.02
N PRO A 299 29.85 -18.84 22.16
CA PRO A 299 29.99 -20.08 21.39
C PRO A 299 28.85 -21.06 21.70
N PRO A 300 28.46 -21.91 20.73
CA PRO A 300 27.39 -22.88 20.92
C PRO A 300 27.73 -23.84 22.05
N ARG A 301 26.75 -24.11 22.93
CA ARG A 301 26.93 -25.02 24.06
C ARG A 301 27.29 -26.43 23.56
N PRO A 302 28.26 -27.11 24.18
CA PRO A 302 28.58 -28.49 23.82
C PRO A 302 27.36 -29.39 24.10
N PRO A 303 27.17 -30.46 23.30
CA PRO A 303 26.06 -31.37 23.48
C PRO A 303 26.15 -32.08 24.85
N PRO A 304 25.00 -32.46 25.44
CA PRO A 304 24.97 -33.14 26.73
C PRO A 304 25.76 -34.45 26.65
N ARG A 305 26.65 -34.66 27.63
CA ARG A 305 27.39 -35.92 27.78
C ARG A 305 26.39 -37.04 28.10
N LYS A 306 26.44 -38.11 27.30
CA LYS A 306 25.74 -39.37 27.58
C LYS A 306 26.47 -40.12 28.69
#